data_AF-A0A914GJH1-F1
#
_entry.id   AF-A0A914GJH1-F1
#
_cell.length_a   1.000
_cell.length_b   1.000
_cell.length_c   1.000
_cell.angle_alpha   90.00
_cell.angle_beta   90.00
_cell.angle_gamma   90.00
#
_symmetry.space_group_name_H-M   'P 1'
#
loop_
_entity.id
_entity.type
_entity.pdbx_description
1 polymer ?
#
loop_
_entity_poly.entity_id
_entity_poly.type
_entity_poly.pdbx_seq_one_letter_code
_entity_poly.pdbx_strand_id
1 'polypeptide(L)'
;MQPDLSPHLHTVECNMLIELLKRCNKDHPFKRYFGACSYWDEAVWQCTKKERIWRRDNNPKYGKRYAELKHLPYEYYTPVLKKLKEEGKLNTEGFSGCQI
;
A
#
# COMPACT_ATOMS: atom_id res chain seq x y z
N MET A 1 14.57 2.01 -6.47
CA MET A 1 13.91 3.24 -5.97
C MET A 1 12.49 2.91 -5.56
N GLN A 2 12.11 3.31 -4.35
CA GLN A 2 10.74 3.17 -3.84
C GLN A 2 9.84 4.25 -4.47
N PRO A 3 8.58 3.94 -4.81
CA PRO A 3 7.63 4.97 -5.25
C PRO A 3 7.35 5.97 -4.13
N ASP A 4 6.85 7.15 -4.49
CA ASP A 4 6.31 8.11 -3.51
C ASP A 4 5.21 7.44 -2.69
N LEU A 5 5.33 7.49 -1.36
CA LEU A 5 4.44 6.84 -0.38
C LEU A 5 3.35 7.78 0.15
N SER A 6 3.06 8.85 -0.59
CA SER A 6 1.99 9.78 -0.27
C SER A 6 0.63 9.07 -0.26
N PRO A 7 -0.19 9.27 0.78
CA PRO A 7 -1.37 8.44 1.03
C PRO A 7 -2.46 8.59 -0.04
N HIS A 8 -2.52 9.72 -0.73
CA HIS A 8 -3.49 9.96 -1.82
C HIS A 8 -3.15 9.20 -3.11
N LEU A 9 -1.93 8.65 -3.23
CA LEU A 9 -1.45 8.02 -4.46
C LEU A 9 -1.71 6.51 -4.50
N HIS A 10 -2.21 5.94 -3.41
CA HIS A 10 -2.30 4.50 -3.20
C HIS A 10 -3.70 4.05 -2.78
N THR A 11 -4.01 2.79 -3.06
CA THR A 11 -5.21 2.14 -2.51
C THR A 11 -5.20 2.10 -0.98
N VAL A 12 -6.38 2.00 -0.41
CA VAL A 12 -6.61 1.84 1.05
C VAL A 12 -5.75 0.70 1.64
N GLU A 13 -5.63 -0.42 0.93
CA GLU A 13 -4.86 -1.59 1.38
C GLU A 13 -3.37 -1.29 1.51
N CYS A 14 -2.80 -0.66 0.47
CA CYS A 14 -1.40 -0.29 0.50
C CYS A 14 -1.14 0.82 1.52
N ASN A 15 -2.07 1.77 1.67
CA ASN A 15 -1.96 2.83 2.68
C ASN A 15 -1.89 2.30 4.11
N MET A 16 -2.64 1.24 4.42
CA MET A 16 -2.55 0.57 5.72
C MET A 16 -1.13 0.03 5.97
N LEU A 17 -0.51 -0.63 4.98
CA LEU A 17 0.87 -1.12 5.11
C LEU A 17 1.87 0.04 5.26
N ILE A 18 1.66 1.15 4.55
CA ILE A 18 2.49 2.36 4.64
C ILE A 18 2.40 2.95 6.05
N GLU A 19 1.22 2.95 6.68
CA GLU A 19 1.09 3.38 8.07
C GLU A 19 1.82 2.47 9.04
N LEU A 20 1.74 1.14 8.86
CA LEU A 20 2.48 0.20 9.69
C LEU A 20 4.00 0.41 9.59
N LEU A 21 4.49 0.67 8.37
CA LEU A 21 5.89 1.04 8.14
C LEU A 21 6.24 2.36 8.84
N LYS A 22 5.39 3.39 8.72
CA LYS A 22 5.59 4.69 9.41
C LYS A 22 5.60 4.54 10.93
N ARG A 23 4.72 3.71 11.49
CA ARG A 23 4.69 3.40 12.94
C ARG A 23 5.97 2.69 13.36
N CYS A 24 6.40 1.66 12.64
CA CYS A 24 7.67 0.99 12.91
C CYS A 24 8.86 1.96 12.87
N ASN A 25 8.91 2.85 11.87
CA ASN A 25 9.97 3.86 11.77
C ASN A 25 9.94 4.87 12.92
N LYS A 26 8.75 5.20 13.45
CA LYS A 26 8.58 6.10 14.59
C LYS A 26 9.02 5.44 15.90
N ASP A 27 8.71 4.16 16.08
CA ASP A 27 9.08 3.38 17.28
C ASP A 27 10.58 3.05 17.29
N HIS A 28 11.20 3.00 16.10
CA HIS A 28 12.59 2.60 15.91
C HIS A 28 13.37 3.59 15.03
N PRO A 29 13.53 4.86 15.46
CA PRO A 29 14.11 5.92 14.62
C PRO A 29 15.55 5.62 14.19
N PHE A 30 16.32 4.95 15.03
CA PHE A 30 17.70 4.53 14.72
C PHE A 30 17.77 3.13 14.12
N LYS A 31 16.89 2.19 14.51
CA LYS A 31 16.94 0.81 14.01
C LYS A 31 16.36 0.64 12.59
N ARG A 32 15.70 1.67 12.04
CA ARG A 32 15.33 1.68 10.61
C ARG A 32 16.56 1.48 9.69
N TYR A 33 17.71 2.02 10.08
CA TYR A 33 18.96 1.88 9.34
C TYR A 33 19.59 0.49 9.47
N PHE A 34 19.20 -0.26 10.51
CA PHE A 34 19.62 -1.64 10.75
C PHE A 34 18.61 -2.67 10.25
N GLY A 35 17.61 -2.26 9.46
CA GLY A 35 16.64 -3.17 8.85
C GLY A 35 15.53 -3.66 9.78
N ALA A 36 15.32 -3.04 10.94
CA ALA A 36 14.28 -3.46 11.89
C ALA A 36 12.85 -3.42 11.31
N CYS A 37 12.62 -2.56 10.31
CA CYS A 37 11.33 -2.41 9.63
C CYS A 37 11.30 -3.07 8.24
N SER A 38 12.28 -3.91 7.91
CA SER A 38 12.43 -4.56 6.58
C SER A 38 11.21 -5.37 6.16
N TYR A 39 10.56 -6.07 7.10
CA TYR A 39 9.34 -6.83 6.82
C TYR A 39 8.20 -5.95 6.27
N TRP A 40 7.94 -4.81 6.92
CA TRP A 40 6.91 -3.87 6.48
C TRP A 40 7.32 -3.16 5.19
N ASP A 41 8.60 -2.86 5.03
CA ASP A 41 9.13 -2.23 3.83
C ASP A 41 8.96 -3.13 2.60
N GLU A 42 9.25 -4.43 2.75
CA GLU A 42 8.98 -5.42 1.70
C GLU A 42 7.49 -5.54 1.40
N ALA A 43 6.63 -5.59 2.42
CA ALA A 43 5.19 -5.66 2.25
C ALA A 43 4.64 -4.45 1.46
N VAL A 44 5.10 -3.24 1.79
CA VAL A 44 4.75 -2.00 1.09
C VAL A 44 5.26 -2.04 -0.35
N TRP A 45 6.49 -2.47 -0.59
CA TRP A 45 7.04 -2.59 -1.93
C TRP A 45 6.24 -3.58 -2.79
N GLN A 46 5.88 -4.74 -2.25
CA GLN A 46 5.09 -5.73 -2.97
C GLN A 46 3.69 -5.18 -3.30
N CYS A 47 3.04 -4.47 -2.36
CA CYS A 47 1.71 -3.90 -2.57
C CYS A 47 1.70 -2.83 -3.66
N THR A 48 2.60 -1.84 -3.55
CA THR A 48 2.71 -0.75 -4.52
C THR A 48 3.13 -1.25 -5.90
N LYS A 49 3.91 -2.34 -5.98
CA LYS A 49 4.22 -3.01 -7.24
C LYS A 49 2.98 -3.66 -7.86
N LYS A 50 2.15 -4.34 -7.07
CA LYS A 50 0.89 -4.95 -7.55
C LYS A 50 -0.10 -3.90 -8.02
N GLU A 51 -0.22 -2.79 -7.30
CA GLU A 51 -1.03 -1.64 -7.71
C GLU A 51 -0.55 -1.05 -9.05
N ARG A 52 0.78 -0.88 -9.23
CA ARG A 52 1.35 -0.42 -10.49
C ARG A 52 1.03 -1.37 -11.65
N ILE A 53 1.15 -2.68 -11.43
CA ILE A 53 0.81 -3.69 -12.45
C ILE A 53 -0.68 -3.58 -12.80
N TRP A 54 -1.56 -3.52 -11.79
CA TRP A 54 -2.99 -3.35 -12.03
C TRP A 54 -3.29 -2.09 -12.87
N ARG A 55 -2.68 -0.94 -12.52
CA ARG A 55 -2.85 0.30 -13.29
C ARG A 55 -2.35 0.18 -14.72
N ARG A 56 -1.26 -0.57 -14.95
CA ARG A 56 -0.71 -0.81 -16.29
C ARG A 56 -1.67 -1.65 -17.14
N ASP A 57 -2.29 -2.65 -16.54
CA ASP A 57 -3.16 -3.59 -17.23
C ASP A 57 -4.55 -3.01 -17.48
N ASN A 58 -5.02 -2.09 -16.62
CA ASN A 58 -6.36 -1.52 -16.68
C ASN A 58 -6.45 -0.12 -17.32
N ASN A 59 -5.38 0.70 -17.28
CA ASN A 59 -5.46 2.01 -17.93
C ASN A 59 -5.37 1.86 -19.46
N PRO A 60 -6.23 2.56 -20.21
CA PRO A 60 -6.14 2.59 -21.66
C PRO A 60 -4.80 3.21 -22.11
N LYS A 61 -4.22 2.69 -23.20
CA LYS A 61 -2.99 3.23 -23.80
C LYS A 61 -3.17 4.65 -24.32
N TYR A 62 -4.37 4.96 -24.81
CA TYR A 62 -4.75 6.25 -25.37
C TYR A 62 -6.07 6.70 -24.75
N GLY A 63 -6.11 7.89 -24.16
CA GLY A 63 -7.29 8.45 -23.50
C GLY A 63 -7.00 8.98 -22.10
N LYS A 64 -8.00 9.59 -21.47
CA LYS A 64 -7.92 10.04 -20.07
C LYS A 64 -7.82 8.81 -19.16
N ARG A 65 -6.92 8.86 -18.18
CA ARG A 65 -6.81 7.85 -17.12
C ARG A 65 -7.93 8.13 -16.11
N TYR A 66 -8.89 7.22 -16.00
CA TYR A 66 -10.05 7.38 -15.12
C TYR A 66 -9.94 6.62 -13.80
N ALA A 67 -9.01 5.68 -13.68
CA ALA A 67 -8.99 4.75 -12.56
C ALA A 67 -8.42 5.39 -11.28
N GLU A 68 -9.27 6.08 -10.52
CA GLU A 68 -9.09 6.30 -9.09
C GLU A 68 -9.32 4.96 -8.37
N LEU A 69 -8.28 4.13 -8.34
CA LEU A 69 -8.35 2.85 -7.63
C LEU A 69 -8.37 3.13 -6.12
N LYS A 70 -9.56 3.10 -5.52
CA LYS A 70 -9.73 3.22 -4.06
C LYS A 70 -9.33 1.94 -3.34
N HIS A 71 -9.75 0.79 -3.87
CA HIS A 71 -9.47 -0.54 -3.30
C HIS A 71 -8.77 -1.43 -4.32
N LEU A 72 -7.72 -2.14 -3.88
CA LEU A 72 -7.02 -3.10 -4.72
C LEU A 72 -7.90 -4.36 -4.88
N PRO A 73 -8.02 -4.95 -6.09
CA PRO A 73 -8.75 -6.21 -6.23
C PRO A 73 -8.04 -7.35 -5.50
N TYR A 74 -8.82 -8.30 -4.98
CA TYR A 74 -8.31 -9.43 -4.20
C TYR A 74 -7.25 -10.28 -4.95
N GLU A 75 -7.38 -10.38 -6.28
CA GLU A 75 -6.41 -11.08 -7.14
C GLU A 75 -4.99 -10.51 -7.05
N TYR A 76 -4.88 -9.21 -6.75
CA TYR A 76 -3.61 -8.48 -6.66
C TYR A 76 -3.09 -8.41 -5.22
N TYR A 77 -3.77 -9.02 -4.24
CA TYR A 77 -3.33 -9.02 -2.86
C TYR A 77 -2.02 -9.80 -2.70
N THR A 78 -1.10 -9.20 -1.94
CA THR A 78 0.13 -9.85 -1.49
C THR A 78 -0.18 -10.89 -0.40
N PRO A 79 0.73 -11.83 -0.12
CA PRO A 79 0.54 -12.79 0.98
C PRO A 79 0.28 -12.11 2.33
N VAL A 80 0.90 -10.96 2.58
CA VAL A 80 0.70 -10.16 3.79
C VAL A 80 -0.73 -9.60 3.84
N LEU A 81 -1.24 -9.04 2.75
CA LEU A 81 -2.61 -8.54 2.69
C LEU A 81 -3.65 -9.65 2.87
N LYS A 82 -3.41 -10.84 2.31
CA LYS A 82 -4.28 -12.01 2.50
C LYS A 82 -4.35 -12.42 3.97
N LYS A 83 -3.20 -12.52 4.64
CA LYS A 83 -3.13 -12.80 6.08
C LYS A 83 -3.84 -11.74 6.91
N LEU A 84 -3.62 -10.45 6.64
CA LEU A 84 -4.28 -9.37 7.36
C LEU A 84 -5.80 -9.38 7.17
N LYS A 85 -6.28 -9.77 5.98
CA LYS A 85 -7.71 -9.95 5.71
C LYS A 85 -8.30 -11.12 6.49
N GLU A 86 -7.61 -12.27 6.51
CA GLU A 86 -8.02 -13.46 7.25
C GLU A 86 -8.02 -13.22 8.77
N GLU A 87 -7.06 -12.45 9.27
CA GLU A 87 -6.99 -12.04 10.68
C GLU A 87 -8.04 -10.97 11.05
N GLY A 88 -8.83 -10.47 10.09
CA GLY A 88 -9.80 -9.40 10.32
C GLY A 88 -9.18 -8.05 10.67
N LYS A 89 -7.87 -7.87 10.43
CA LYS A 89 -7.12 -6.64 10.77
C LYS A 89 -7.12 -5.63 9.63
N LEU A 90 -7.49 -6.05 8.41
CA LEU A 90 -7.58 -5.20 7.23
C LEU A 90 -8.81 -4.29 7.32
N ASN A 91 -8.67 -3.12 7.94
CA ASN A 91 -9.79 -2.20 8.14
C ASN A 91 -9.90 -1.23 6.95
N THR A 92 -10.65 -1.64 5.92
CA THR A 92 -10.78 -0.91 4.65
C THR A 92 -11.77 0.25 4.72
N GLU A 93 -12.54 0.35 5.80
CA GLU A 93 -13.65 1.31 5.97
C GLU A 93 -13.18 2.64 6.58
N GLY A 94 -11.96 2.73 7.13
CA GLY A 94 -11.47 3.89 7.88
C GLY A 94 -10.58 4.88 7.12
N PHE A 95 -10.10 4.54 5.92
CA PHE A 95 -9.20 5.40 5.15
C PHE A 95 -9.96 6.17 4.06
N SER A 96 -10.85 7.06 4.49
CA SER A 96 -11.12 8.23 3.66
C SER A 96 -9.83 9.07 3.71
N GLY A 97 -9.12 9.15 2.58
CA GLY A 97 -7.93 10.00 2.48
C GLY A 97 -8.26 11.39 3.03
N CYS A 98 -7.35 12.00 3.79
CA CYS A 98 -7.54 13.34 4.32
C CYS A 98 -8.04 14.26 3.21
N GLN A 99 -9.29 14.75 3.35
CA GLN A 99 -9.73 15.94 2.64
C GLN A 99 -8.86 17.09 3.14
N ILE A 100 -7.99 17.61 2.26
CA ILE A 100 -7.36 18.91 2.44
C ILE A 100 -8.33 19.97 1.95
#